data_AF-A0A194XRC9-F1
#
_entry.id   AF-A0A194XRC9-F1
#
_cell.length_a   1.000
_cell.length_b   1.000
_cell.length_c   1.000
_cell.angle_alpha   90.00
_cell.angle_beta   90.00
_cell.angle_gamma   90.00
#
_symmetry.space_group_name_H-M   'P 1'
#
loop_
_entity.id
_entity.type
_entity.pdbx_description
1 polymer ?
#
loop_
_entity_poly.entity_id
_entity_poly.type
_entity_poly.pdbx_seq_one_letter_code
_entity_poly.pdbx_strand_id
1 'polypeptide(L)'
;MSSSNIFRNVQRDESPDFTEPNAMVTLIAFDNGNEVRFTVHKANVWFYSPILNAALTGLFVEGQTQTYKFSEDFHPQTIKLLCQWLYKQELSIKQLKKDWANVKDPLYVMEAYKKEDMALAELWVLADKLLMPQLKNKVVDYIRDIALEYTALPLNTICQYV
;
A
#
# COMPACT_ATOMS: atom_id res chain seq x y z
N MET A 1 -1.69 30.74 -41.70
CA MET A 1 -0.88 29.90 -40.80
C MET A 1 -1.67 29.72 -39.52
N SER A 2 -2.46 28.65 -39.41
CA SER A 2 -3.26 28.37 -38.22
C SER A 2 -2.80 27.01 -37.70
N SER A 3 -1.91 27.03 -36.71
CA SER A 3 -1.37 25.83 -36.09
C SER A 3 -2.44 25.21 -35.19
N SER A 4 -2.94 24.06 -35.60
CA SER A 4 -3.86 23.22 -34.84
C SER A 4 -3.16 22.70 -33.58
N ASN A 5 -3.66 23.04 -32.40
CA ASN A 5 -3.23 22.44 -31.13
C ASN A 5 -3.62 20.96 -31.11
N ILE A 6 -2.66 20.07 -31.35
CA ILE A 6 -2.78 18.63 -31.12
C ILE A 6 -2.27 18.35 -29.71
N PHE A 7 -3.09 18.65 -28.71
CA PHE A 7 -2.98 18.00 -27.41
C PHE A 7 -4.18 17.08 -27.27
N ARG A 8 -4.04 15.85 -27.79
CA ARG A 8 -4.95 14.77 -27.43
C ARG A 8 -4.79 14.57 -25.92
N ASN A 9 -5.82 14.97 -25.19
CA ASN A 9 -5.98 14.62 -23.79
C ASN A 9 -6.19 13.10 -23.76
N VAL A 10 -5.11 12.34 -23.60
CA VAL A 10 -5.17 10.89 -23.42
C VAL A 10 -5.78 10.69 -22.04
N GLN A 11 -7.09 10.44 -22.00
CA GLN A 11 -7.73 9.93 -20.81
C GLN A 11 -6.99 8.65 -20.43
N ARG A 12 -6.24 8.68 -19.33
CA ARG A 12 -5.75 7.44 -18.73
C ARG A 12 -7.00 6.67 -18.31
N ASP A 13 -7.05 5.39 -18.66
CA ASP A 13 -8.10 4.49 -18.22
C ASP A 13 -8.32 4.67 -16.71
N GLU A 14 -9.58 4.75 -16.26
CA GLU A 14 -9.91 4.98 -14.85
C GLU A 14 -9.74 3.70 -14.01
N SER A 15 -9.50 2.56 -14.66
CA SER A 15 -9.42 1.25 -14.01
C SER A 15 -8.30 0.35 -14.55
N PRO A 16 -7.80 -0.62 -13.76
CA PRO A 16 -6.83 -1.60 -14.25
C PRO A 16 -7.37 -2.45 -15.40
N ASP A 17 -6.54 -2.69 -16.42
CA ASP A 17 -6.86 -3.57 -17.55
C ASP A 17 -6.64 -5.05 -17.19
N PHE A 18 -7.71 -5.84 -17.24
CA PHE A 18 -7.71 -7.29 -16.96
C PHE A 18 -7.79 -8.15 -18.22
N THR A 19 -7.30 -7.67 -19.37
CA THR A 19 -7.14 -8.48 -20.59
C THR A 19 -6.41 -9.81 -20.36
N GLU A 20 -5.46 -9.84 -19.42
CA GLU A 20 -4.80 -11.05 -18.93
C GLU A 20 -5.26 -11.39 -17.49
N PRO A 21 -6.47 -11.93 -17.30
CA PRO A 21 -7.06 -12.06 -15.96
C PRO A 21 -6.35 -13.09 -15.07
N ASN A 22 -5.61 -14.03 -15.67
CA ASN A 22 -4.82 -15.02 -14.95
C ASN A 22 -3.39 -14.56 -14.65
N ALA A 23 -2.99 -13.37 -15.10
CA ALA A 23 -1.64 -12.89 -14.91
C ALA A 23 -1.45 -12.33 -13.48
N MET A 24 -0.57 -13.00 -12.74
CA MET A 24 -0.30 -12.72 -11.33
C MET A 24 1.17 -12.37 -11.12
N VAL A 25 1.44 -11.54 -10.12
CA VAL A 25 2.79 -11.22 -9.65
C VAL A 25 2.89 -11.49 -8.16
N THR A 26 4.11 -11.76 -7.69
CA THR A 26 4.38 -12.04 -6.27
C THR A 26 5.08 -10.86 -5.62
N LEU A 27 4.47 -10.32 -4.57
CA LEU A 27 5.06 -9.33 -3.68
C LEU A 27 5.62 -10.05 -2.45
N ILE A 28 6.88 -9.80 -2.09
CA ILE A 28 7.56 -10.48 -0.98
C ILE A 28 7.95 -9.48 0.10
N ALA A 29 7.47 -9.74 1.32
CA ALA A 29 7.93 -9.12 2.56
C ALA A 29 8.79 -10.12 3.36
N PHE A 30 9.36 -9.66 4.47
CA PHE A 30 10.15 -10.50 5.36
C PHE A 30 9.61 -10.46 6.79
N ASP A 31 9.49 -11.63 7.42
CA ASP A 31 9.14 -11.78 8.83
C ASP A 31 10.23 -12.59 9.53
N ASN A 32 11.03 -11.92 10.36
CA ASN A 32 12.18 -12.52 11.05
C ASN A 32 13.10 -13.31 10.10
N GLY A 33 13.42 -12.71 8.94
CA GLY A 33 14.27 -13.31 7.90
C GLY A 33 13.56 -14.32 6.98
N ASN A 34 12.28 -14.64 7.21
CA ASN A 34 11.52 -15.55 6.37
C ASN A 34 10.68 -14.80 5.33
N GLU A 35 10.67 -15.28 4.08
CA GLU A 35 9.85 -14.70 3.02
C GLU A 35 8.35 -14.90 3.29
N VAL A 36 7.58 -13.81 3.24
CA VAL A 36 6.12 -13.82 3.25
C VAL A 36 5.62 -13.35 1.90
N ARG A 37 4.86 -14.20 1.21
CA ARG A 37 4.44 -13.99 -0.19
C ARG A 37 3.00 -13.53 -0.30
N PHE A 38 2.77 -12.55 -1.16
CA PHE A 38 1.46 -12.00 -1.48
C PHE A 38 1.26 -12.03 -3.00
N THR A 39 0.31 -12.83 -3.47
CA THR A 39 0.01 -12.95 -4.90
C THR A 39 -1.09 -11.97 -5.28
N VAL A 40 -0.83 -11.11 -6.26
CA VAL A 40 -1.76 -10.06 -6.70
C VAL A 40 -1.86 -10.01 -8.22
N HIS A 41 -2.99 -9.53 -8.75
CA HIS A 41 -3.15 -9.38 -10.20
C HIS A 41 -2.18 -8.34 -10.73
N LYS A 42 -1.48 -8.73 -11.80
CA LYS A 42 -0.50 -7.90 -12.50
C LYS A 42 -1.10 -6.55 -12.92
N ALA A 43 -2.34 -6.58 -13.42
CA ALA A 43 -3.13 -5.42 -13.81
C ALA A 43 -3.13 -4.31 -12.75
N ASN A 44 -3.52 -4.64 -11.51
CA ASN A 44 -3.61 -3.67 -10.42
C ASN A 44 -2.24 -3.10 -10.07
N VAL A 45 -1.22 -3.96 -9.99
CA VAL A 45 0.13 -3.53 -9.60
C VAL A 45 0.70 -2.53 -10.59
N TRP A 46 0.59 -2.84 -11.88
CA TRP A 46 1.10 -2.00 -12.95
C TRP A 46 0.36 -0.67 -13.08
N PHE A 47 -0.96 -0.72 -12.97
CA PHE A 47 -1.81 0.45 -13.10
C PHE A 47 -1.52 1.49 -12.00
N TYR A 48 -1.38 1.02 -10.76
CA TYR A 48 -1.27 1.93 -9.63
C TYR A 48 0.15 2.33 -9.24
N SER A 49 1.19 1.54 -9.57
CA SER A 49 2.58 1.87 -9.25
C SER A 49 3.47 1.87 -10.49
N PRO A 50 3.94 3.05 -10.93
CA PRO A 50 4.93 3.16 -12.01
C PRO A 50 6.23 2.40 -11.70
N ILE A 51 6.63 2.36 -10.43
CA ILE A 51 7.85 1.67 -9.97
C ILE A 51 7.69 0.16 -10.08
N LEU A 52 6.59 -0.40 -9.59
CA LEU A 52 6.34 -1.84 -9.71
C LEU A 52 6.11 -2.24 -11.17
N ASN A 53 5.45 -1.39 -11.96
CA ASN A 53 5.35 -1.59 -13.41
C ASN A 53 6.74 -1.73 -14.04
N ALA A 54 7.58 -0.70 -13.88
CA ALA A 54 8.92 -0.69 -14.45
C ALA A 54 9.79 -1.88 -13.99
N ALA A 55 9.73 -2.24 -12.71
CA ALA A 55 10.48 -3.38 -12.17
C ALA A 55 10.01 -4.72 -12.76
N LEU A 56 8.69 -4.93 -12.85
CA LEU A 56 8.09 -6.20 -13.28
C LEU A 56 7.99 -6.35 -14.81
N THR A 57 8.17 -5.26 -15.57
CA THR A 57 8.31 -5.31 -17.04
C THR A 57 9.77 -5.23 -17.50
N GLY A 58 10.70 -4.97 -16.58
CA GLY A 58 12.11 -4.80 -16.89
C GLY A 58 12.81 -6.12 -17.27
N LEU A 59 14.08 -6.00 -17.67
CA LEU A 59 14.92 -7.15 -18.04
C LEU A 59 15.61 -7.83 -16.83
N PHE A 60 15.49 -7.24 -15.64
CA PHE A 60 16.10 -7.74 -14.41
C PHE A 60 15.32 -8.90 -13.79
N VAL A 61 15.82 -9.42 -12.66
CA VAL A 61 15.28 -10.63 -12.03
C VAL A 61 13.80 -10.48 -11.68
N GLU A 62 13.34 -9.29 -11.31
CA GLU A 62 11.95 -9.01 -10.96
C GLU A 62 11.03 -9.22 -12.17
N GLY A 63 11.43 -8.73 -13.35
CA GLY A 63 10.67 -8.90 -14.58
C GLY A 63 10.69 -10.33 -15.10
N GLN A 64 11.78 -11.06 -14.91
CA GLN A 64 11.86 -12.48 -15.30
C GLN A 64 11.05 -13.38 -14.37
N THR A 65 11.08 -13.10 -13.07
CA THR A 65 10.43 -13.93 -12.04
C THR A 65 9.02 -13.45 -11.70
N GLN A 66 8.58 -12.32 -12.25
CA GLN A 66 7.33 -11.64 -11.90
C GLN A 66 7.18 -11.48 -10.38
N THR A 67 8.29 -11.18 -9.71
CA THR A 67 8.41 -11.13 -8.26
C THR A 67 9.12 -9.87 -7.83
N TYR A 68 8.53 -9.13 -6.88
CA TYR A 68 9.14 -7.93 -6.30
C TYR A 68 9.40 -8.14 -4.80
N LYS A 69 10.66 -7.99 -4.39
CA LYS A 69 11.10 -8.14 -3.00
C LYS A 69 11.23 -6.76 -2.35
N PHE A 70 10.46 -6.51 -1.29
CA PHE A 70 10.58 -5.28 -0.51
C PHE A 70 11.77 -5.34 0.45
N SER A 71 12.23 -4.18 0.94
CA SER A 71 13.22 -4.11 2.02
C SER A 71 12.74 -4.87 3.26
N GLU A 72 13.66 -5.44 4.03
CA GLU A 72 13.37 -6.09 5.31
C GLU A 72 12.79 -5.11 6.35
N ASP A 73 12.94 -3.80 6.12
CA ASP A 73 12.35 -2.74 6.96
C ASP A 73 10.81 -2.66 6.86
N PHE A 74 10.19 -3.30 5.87
CA PHE A 74 8.75 -3.27 5.68
C PHE A 74 8.10 -4.54 6.22
N HIS A 75 7.28 -4.39 7.25
CA HIS A 75 6.58 -5.50 7.87
C HIS A 75 5.55 -6.09 6.88
N PRO A 76 5.33 -7.42 6.88
CA PRO A 76 4.27 -8.06 6.08
C PRO A 76 2.87 -7.45 6.23
N GLN A 77 2.57 -6.81 7.37
CA GLN A 77 1.29 -6.15 7.59
C GLN A 77 1.14 -4.90 6.69
N THR A 78 2.23 -4.21 6.40
CA THR A 78 2.31 -3.08 5.45
C THR A 78 2.00 -3.56 4.04
N ILE A 79 2.62 -4.66 3.60
CA ILE A 79 2.37 -5.22 2.26
C ILE A 79 0.95 -5.77 2.14
N LYS A 80 0.39 -6.30 3.23
CA LYS A 80 -1.03 -6.68 3.29
C LYS A 80 -1.97 -5.49 3.08
N LEU A 81 -1.68 -4.33 3.68
CA LEU A 81 -2.45 -3.11 3.46
C LEU A 81 -2.30 -2.57 2.03
N LEU A 82 -1.09 -2.62 1.47
CA LEU A 82 -0.87 -2.30 0.04
C LEU A 82 -1.75 -3.18 -0.85
N CYS A 83 -1.77 -4.50 -0.62
CA CYS A 83 -2.61 -5.42 -1.37
C CYS A 83 -4.10 -5.09 -1.24
N GLN A 84 -4.59 -4.77 -0.03
CA GLN A 84 -5.98 -4.33 0.15
C GLN A 84 -6.31 -3.11 -0.69
N TRP A 85 -5.43 -2.11 -0.67
CA TRP A 85 -5.63 -0.88 -1.43
C TRP A 85 -5.58 -1.12 -2.94
N LEU A 86 -4.66 -1.95 -3.44
CA LEU A 86 -4.59 -2.30 -4.86
C LEU A 86 -5.92 -2.85 -5.39
N TYR A 87 -6.70 -3.56 -4.57
CA TYR A 87 -8.01 -4.09 -4.97
C TYR A 87 -9.19 -3.16 -4.68
N LYS A 88 -9.17 -2.45 -3.55
CA LYS A 88 -10.35 -1.73 -3.04
C LYS A 88 -10.23 -0.22 -3.08
N GLN A 89 -9.02 0.31 -3.29
CA GLN A 89 -8.68 1.71 -3.11
C GLN A 89 -9.01 2.24 -1.69
N GLU A 90 -9.17 1.33 -0.73
CA GLU A 90 -9.53 1.57 0.65
C GLU A 90 -8.74 0.64 1.59
N LEU A 91 -8.55 1.07 2.84
CA LEU A 91 -7.90 0.28 3.88
C LEU A 91 -8.91 -0.14 4.95
N SER A 92 -8.76 -1.37 5.44
CA SER A 92 -9.55 -1.87 6.56
C SER A 92 -8.88 -1.56 7.90
N ILE A 93 -9.09 -0.34 8.40
CA ILE A 93 -8.54 0.14 9.68
C ILE A 93 -9.37 -0.38 10.86
N LYS A 94 -8.73 -1.04 11.82
CA LYS A 94 -9.36 -1.61 13.02
C LYS A 94 -9.77 -0.52 13.99
N GLN A 95 -8.90 0.47 14.18
CA GLN A 95 -9.14 1.62 15.07
C GLN A 95 -10.40 2.41 14.72
N LEU A 96 -10.79 2.42 13.44
CA LEU A 96 -11.99 3.14 12.96
C LEU A 96 -13.24 2.24 12.92
N LYS A 97 -13.16 0.98 13.37
CA LYS A 97 -14.29 0.05 13.42
C LYS A 97 -14.85 -0.02 14.84
N LYS A 98 -16.06 0.54 15.01
CA LYS A 98 -16.78 0.63 16.29
C LYS A 98 -16.84 -0.68 17.10
N ASP A 99 -16.97 -1.81 16.42
CA ASP A 99 -17.17 -3.10 17.08
C ASP A 99 -15.90 -3.95 17.21
N TRP A 100 -14.74 -3.46 16.74
CA TRP A 100 -13.54 -4.30 16.66
C TRP A 100 -12.95 -4.65 18.03
N ALA A 101 -13.03 -3.73 18.98
CA ALA A 101 -12.49 -3.89 20.33
C ALA A 101 -13.45 -4.59 21.31
N ASN A 102 -14.76 -4.59 21.04
CA ASN A 102 -15.80 -4.95 22.02
C ASN A 102 -15.72 -6.38 22.56
N VAL A 103 -15.08 -7.29 21.83
CA VAL A 103 -15.00 -8.73 22.18
C VAL A 103 -13.59 -9.18 22.56
N LYS A 104 -12.65 -8.24 22.71
CA LYS A 104 -11.22 -8.57 22.79
C LYS A 104 -10.61 -8.09 24.09
N ASP A 105 -9.59 -8.83 24.51
CA ASP A 105 -8.74 -8.43 25.62
C ASP A 105 -8.10 -7.05 25.36
N PRO A 106 -8.14 -6.10 26.34
CA PRO A 106 -7.59 -4.76 26.16
C PRO A 106 -6.10 -4.71 25.79
N LEU A 107 -5.28 -5.65 26.29
CA LEU A 107 -3.86 -5.71 25.97
C LEU A 107 -3.67 -6.12 24.51
N TYR A 108 -4.44 -7.10 24.04
CA TYR A 108 -4.47 -7.47 22.62
C TYR A 108 -4.93 -6.31 21.72
N VAL A 109 -5.96 -5.55 22.12
CA VAL A 109 -6.44 -4.37 21.38
C VAL A 109 -5.33 -3.35 21.23
N MET A 110 -4.64 -3.02 22.33
CA MET A 110 -3.55 -2.04 22.33
C MET A 110 -2.38 -2.49 21.44
N GLU A 111 -1.99 -3.77 21.50
CA GLU A 111 -0.91 -4.30 20.65
C GLU A 111 -1.29 -4.26 19.16
N ALA A 112 -2.53 -4.60 18.83
CA ALA A 112 -3.01 -4.57 17.46
C ALA A 112 -3.10 -3.15 16.89
N TYR A 113 -3.43 -2.16 17.72
CA TYR A 113 -3.44 -0.75 17.32
C TYR A 113 -2.02 -0.24 17.06
N LYS A 114 -1.06 -0.54 17.94
CA LYS A 114 0.37 -0.22 17.70
C LYS A 114 0.89 -0.82 16.40
N LYS A 115 0.55 -2.07 16.10
CA LYS A 115 0.92 -2.73 14.84
C LYS A 115 0.24 -2.08 13.63
N GLU A 116 -0.98 -1.59 13.78
CA GLU A 116 -1.70 -0.88 12.73
C GLU A 116 -1.11 0.51 12.48
N ASP A 117 -0.78 1.27 13.52
CA ASP A 117 -0.13 2.57 13.43
C ASP A 117 1.22 2.47 12.71
N MET A 118 2.05 1.49 13.10
CA MET A 118 3.34 1.26 12.44
C MET A 118 3.15 0.89 10.97
N ALA A 119 2.22 -0.01 10.66
CA ALA A 119 1.94 -0.40 9.29
C ALA A 119 1.43 0.76 8.43
N LEU A 120 0.67 1.70 9.00
CA LEU A 120 0.24 2.93 8.30
C LEU A 120 1.43 3.85 8.03
N ALA A 121 2.31 4.07 9.01
CA ALA A 121 3.51 4.89 8.82
C ALA A 121 4.43 4.30 7.74
N GLU A 122 4.70 2.99 7.83
CA GLU A 122 5.46 2.26 6.82
C GLU A 122 4.81 2.33 5.44
N LEU A 123 3.48 2.18 5.35
CA LEU A 123 2.74 2.24 4.09
C LEU A 123 2.79 3.63 3.48
N TRP A 124 2.80 4.69 4.28
CA TRP A 124 2.96 6.06 3.80
C TRP A 124 4.33 6.25 3.13
N VAL A 125 5.41 5.79 3.79
CA VAL A 125 6.77 5.82 3.21
C VAL A 125 6.84 4.95 1.95
N LEU A 126 6.26 3.76 1.99
CA LEU A 126 6.25 2.84 0.86
C LEU A 126 5.49 3.41 -0.33
N ALA A 127 4.33 4.04 -0.10
CA ALA A 127 3.54 4.68 -1.14
C ALA A 127 4.32 5.80 -1.85
N ASP A 128 5.14 6.55 -1.11
CA ASP A 128 6.05 7.54 -1.71
C ASP A 128 7.12 6.87 -2.58
N LYS A 129 7.79 5.84 -2.06
CA LYS A 129 8.80 5.04 -2.81
C LYS A 129 8.23 4.40 -4.08
N LEU A 130 6.97 3.99 -4.05
CA LEU A 130 6.27 3.34 -5.17
C LEU A 130 5.60 4.33 -6.13
N LEU A 131 5.71 5.63 -5.87
CA LEU A 131 5.07 6.72 -6.61
C LEU A 131 3.53 6.57 -6.70
N MET A 132 2.90 6.29 -5.55
CA MET A 132 1.46 6.07 -5.40
C MET A 132 0.80 7.21 -4.61
N PRO A 133 0.61 8.41 -5.20
CA PRO A 133 0.14 9.59 -4.47
C PRO A 133 -1.27 9.44 -3.88
N GLN A 134 -2.15 8.70 -4.55
CA GLN A 134 -3.52 8.45 -4.05
C GLN A 134 -3.50 7.62 -2.77
N LEU A 135 -2.70 6.55 -2.74
CA LEU A 135 -2.49 5.74 -1.55
C LEU A 135 -1.84 6.57 -0.43
N LYS A 136 -0.80 7.34 -0.74
CA LYS A 136 -0.12 8.20 0.23
C LYS A 136 -1.10 9.17 0.92
N ASN A 137 -1.94 9.85 0.14
CA ASN A 137 -2.95 10.77 0.67
C ASN A 137 -3.99 10.04 1.52
N LYS A 138 -4.47 8.87 1.06
CA LYS A 138 -5.42 8.05 1.82
C LYS A 138 -4.86 7.59 3.16
N VAL A 139 -3.59 7.23 3.22
CA VAL A 139 -2.94 6.85 4.49
C VAL A 139 -2.91 8.04 5.46
N VAL A 140 -2.60 9.25 4.99
CA VAL A 140 -2.66 10.46 5.82
C VAL A 140 -4.08 10.74 6.32
N ASP A 141 -5.09 10.56 5.47
CA ASP A 141 -6.50 10.69 5.88
C ASP A 141 -6.83 9.71 7.01
N TYR A 142 -6.47 8.43 6.88
CA TYR A 142 -6.71 7.44 7.94
C TYR A 142 -5.97 7.78 9.24
N ILE A 143 -4.70 8.21 9.16
CA ILE A 143 -3.93 8.63 10.35
C ILE A 143 -4.61 9.81 11.05
N ARG A 144 -5.08 10.81 10.28
CA ARG A 144 -5.83 11.95 10.82
C ARG A 144 -7.12 11.49 11.48
N ASP A 145 -7.90 10.64 10.82
CA ASP A 145 -9.20 10.20 11.31
C ASP A 145 -9.06 9.38 12.61
N ILE A 146 -8.01 8.57 12.73
CA ILE A 146 -7.66 7.87 13.99
C ILE A 146 -7.32 8.88 15.09
N ALA A 147 -6.51 9.90 14.79
CA ALA A 147 -6.15 10.92 15.76
C ALA A 147 -7.37 11.73 16.26
N LEU A 148 -8.34 11.97 15.38
CA LEU A 148 -9.61 12.62 15.74
C LEU A 148 -10.49 11.74 16.63
N GLU A 149 -10.57 10.45 16.35
CA GLU A 149 -11.37 9.49 17.13
C GLU A 149 -10.85 9.35 18.58
N TYR A 150 -9.52 9.32 18.75
CA TYR A 150 -8.90 9.05 20.05
C TYR A 150 -8.34 10.28 20.77
N THR A 151 -8.47 11.49 20.21
CA THR A 151 -7.88 12.74 20.74
C THR A 151 -6.39 12.63 21.07
N ALA A 152 -5.70 11.73 20.39
CA ALA A 152 -4.30 11.41 20.61
C ALA A 152 -3.59 11.44 19.26
N LEU A 153 -2.61 12.32 19.11
CA LEU A 153 -1.57 12.09 18.12
C LEU A 153 -0.84 10.81 18.54
N PRO A 154 -0.47 9.89 17.63
CA PRO A 154 0.39 8.77 17.98
C PRO A 154 1.77 9.33 18.38
N LEU A 155 1.94 9.60 19.68
CA LEU A 155 3.11 10.24 20.29
C LEU A 155 4.40 9.42 20.08
N ASN A 156 4.26 8.17 19.64
CA ASN A 156 5.34 7.18 19.58
C ASN A 156 6.03 7.16 18.21
N THR A 157 5.41 7.72 17.16
CA THR A 157 5.86 7.52 15.77
C THR A 157 6.63 8.73 15.23
N ILE A 158 6.60 9.87 15.92
CA ILE A 158 7.24 11.12 15.44
C ILE A 158 8.76 11.12 15.69
N CYS A 159 9.30 10.28 16.57
CA CYS A 159 10.70 10.38 17.03
C CYS A 159 11.69 9.35 16.47
N GLN A 160 11.41 8.65 15.37
CA GLN A 160 12.39 7.72 14.76
C GLN A 160 12.98 8.18 13.41
N TYR A 161 12.55 9.32 12.88
CA TYR A 161 13.02 9.84 11.58
C TYR A 161 13.30 11.35 11.60
N VAL A 162 13.96 11.84 12.65
CA VAL A 162 14.62 13.16 12.68
C VAL A 162 16.11 12.96 12.91
#